data_AF-A0A160MXK4-F1
#
_entry.id   AF-A0A160MXK4-F1
#
_cell.length_a   1.000
_cell.length_b   1.000
_cell.length_c   1.000
_cell.angle_alpha   90.00
_cell.angle_beta   90.00
_cell.angle_gamma   90.00
#
_symmetry.space_group_name_H-M   'P 1'
#
loop_
_entity.id
_entity.type
_entity.pdbx_description
1 polymer ?
#
loop_
_entity_poly.entity_id
_entity_poly.type
_entity_poly.pdbx_seq_one_letter_code
_entity_poly.pdbx_strand_id
1 'polypeptide(L)'
;MASRSFPRFLAFACLVPLAAIGQTSLPGVTVTAPYTRSHGGYLISGNFRVDPRMPTVVFPARALVKDDILSVQPVHLNDDEYLVLQECATADCRTAHVVRVWNADGAVGPIRHSESRVWIRHENKYFIWMQRMPVIQGGCMGCASHFVAFKPFSPPMTLVPVGLEVANSRTTLDSTPPQAVPVVSEVHEGATFVVRFKGGSAVRIKRMHAAN
;
A
#
# COMPACT_ATOMS: atom_id res chain seq x y z
N MET A 1 15.78 45.97 70.15
CA MET A 1 14.49 46.37 70.75
C MET A 1 13.51 46.67 69.61
N ALA A 2 12.60 45.74 69.31
CA ALA A 2 11.39 45.85 68.44
C ALA A 2 10.76 44.42 68.45
N SER A 3 9.66 44.09 69.16
CA SER A 3 8.23 44.43 68.93
C SER A 3 7.85 44.27 67.44
N ARG A 4 6.91 43.43 66.97
CA ARG A 4 5.57 43.13 67.53
C ARG A 4 4.81 42.03 66.72
N SER A 5 4.07 41.19 67.45
CA SER A 5 2.69 40.68 67.24
C SER A 5 2.13 40.14 65.89
N PHE A 6 1.66 38.88 65.93
CA PHE A 6 0.53 38.26 65.18
C PHE A 6 -0.85 38.65 65.80
N PRO A 7 -2.04 38.19 65.34
CA PRO A 7 -2.56 37.66 64.04
C PRO A 7 -3.90 38.34 63.61
N ARG A 8 -4.51 37.96 62.47
CA ARG A 8 -5.98 37.74 62.34
C ARG A 8 -6.38 37.18 60.96
N PHE A 9 -7.06 36.03 61.00
CA PHE A 9 -7.83 35.42 59.92
C PHE A 9 -9.14 36.18 59.69
N LEU A 10 -9.58 36.27 58.42
CA LEU A 10 -11.00 36.29 58.05
C LEU A 10 -11.14 35.76 56.61
N ALA A 11 -11.93 34.70 56.48
CA ALA A 11 -12.26 34.02 55.24
C ALA A 11 -13.38 34.76 54.51
N PHE A 12 -13.31 34.81 53.18
CA PHE A 12 -14.47 35.05 52.33
C PHE A 12 -14.45 34.07 51.16
N ALA A 13 -15.48 33.23 51.10
CA ALA A 13 -15.72 32.25 50.05
C ALA A 13 -16.37 32.94 48.84
N CYS A 14 -15.91 32.59 47.63
CA CYS A 14 -16.62 32.87 46.39
C CYS A 14 -16.62 31.60 45.51
N LEU A 15 -17.80 31.17 45.10
CA LEU A 15 -18.09 29.97 44.31
C LEU A 15 -18.16 30.30 42.81
N VAL A 16 -17.36 29.58 42.00
CA VAL A 16 -17.68 28.92 40.68
C VAL A 16 -17.94 29.87 39.46
N PRO A 17 -17.30 29.67 38.28
CA PRO A 17 -17.42 28.44 37.49
C PRO A 17 -16.18 27.82 36.84
N LEU A 18 -16.32 26.51 36.61
CA LEU A 18 -15.53 25.68 35.70
C LEU A 18 -15.51 26.30 34.28
N ALA A 19 -14.33 26.33 33.68
CA ALA A 19 -14.18 26.06 32.26
C ALA A 19 -13.01 25.09 32.09
N ALA A 20 -13.34 23.89 31.64
CA ALA A 20 -12.40 22.83 31.32
C ALA A 20 -11.45 23.30 30.22
N ILE A 21 -10.15 23.41 30.52
CA ILE A 21 -9.14 23.26 29.48
C ILE A 21 -8.87 21.77 29.41
N GLY A 22 -9.73 21.06 28.68
CA GLY A 22 -9.38 19.74 28.19
C GLY A 22 -8.10 19.89 27.39
N GLN A 23 -6.97 19.51 28.00
CA GLN A 23 -5.78 19.18 27.23
C GLN A 23 -6.16 17.99 26.37
N THR A 24 -6.62 18.27 25.17
CA THR A 24 -6.65 17.29 24.10
C THR A 24 -5.18 17.00 23.80
N SER A 25 -4.59 16.08 24.58
CA SER A 25 -3.38 15.40 24.15
C SER A 25 -3.76 14.61 22.92
N LEU A 26 -3.61 15.25 21.76
CA LEU A 26 -3.60 14.53 20.50
C LEU A 26 -2.41 13.56 20.59
N PRO A 27 -2.63 12.25 20.41
CA PRO A 27 -1.56 11.27 20.61
C PRO A 27 -0.37 11.64 19.74
N GLY A 28 0.79 11.76 20.41
CA GLY A 28 2.05 12.24 19.87
C GLY A 28 2.40 11.51 18.58
N VAL A 29 2.29 12.23 17.47
CA VAL A 29 2.80 11.79 16.19
C VAL A 29 4.31 12.01 16.21
N THR A 30 5.05 11.06 16.78
CA THR A 30 6.51 11.06 16.65
C THR A 30 6.85 10.56 15.25
N VAL A 31 7.39 11.46 14.42
CA VAL A 31 7.91 11.15 13.08
C VAL A 31 9.35 10.67 13.25
N THR A 32 9.58 9.37 13.14
CA THR A 32 10.92 8.78 13.35
C THR A 32 11.56 8.47 11.99
N ALA A 33 12.41 9.36 11.50
CA ALA A 33 12.91 9.40 10.10
C ALA A 33 11.84 9.86 9.08
N PRO A 34 12.21 10.44 7.91
CA PRO A 34 11.37 11.42 7.20
C PRO A 34 10.04 10.88 6.65
N TYR A 35 9.87 9.56 6.57
CA TYR A 35 8.68 8.92 5.99
C TYR A 35 7.97 7.96 6.95
N THR A 36 8.13 8.12 8.27
CA THR A 36 7.40 7.29 9.23
C THR A 36 6.48 8.07 10.14
N ARG A 37 5.45 7.38 10.64
CA ARG A 37 4.47 7.93 11.57
C ARG A 37 4.00 6.81 12.50
N SER A 38 3.97 7.05 13.81
CA SER A 38 3.26 6.15 14.73
C SER A 38 1.76 6.47 14.77
N HIS A 39 0.90 5.45 14.65
CA HIS A 39 -0.54 5.58 14.79
C HIS A 39 -1.20 4.26 15.18
N GLY A 40 -2.06 4.27 16.21
CA GLY A 40 -2.86 3.10 16.60
C GLY A 40 -2.04 1.87 17.00
N GLY A 41 -0.84 2.05 17.58
CA GLY A 41 0.07 0.96 17.89
C GLY A 41 0.86 0.41 16.70
N TYR A 42 0.87 1.12 15.56
CA TYR A 42 1.67 0.76 14.39
C TYR A 42 2.66 1.85 14.03
N LEU A 43 3.88 1.45 13.67
CA LEU A 43 4.82 2.24 12.91
C LEU A 43 4.46 2.14 11.42
N ILE A 44 3.95 3.24 10.88
CA ILE A 44 3.62 3.38 9.46
C ILE A 44 4.83 3.96 8.74
N SER A 45 5.21 3.40 7.59
CA SER A 45 6.35 3.83 6.79
C SER A 45 6.00 3.91 5.31
N GLY A 46 6.30 5.05 4.70
CA GLY A 46 6.26 5.27 3.27
C GLY A 46 7.63 5.03 2.60
N ASN A 47 8.58 4.39 3.26
CA ASN A 47 9.94 4.25 2.74
C ASN A 47 10.05 3.19 1.62
N PHE A 48 9.63 3.59 0.42
CA PHE A 48 9.68 2.82 -0.82
C PHE A 48 10.47 3.61 -1.87
N ARG A 49 10.91 2.93 -2.92
CA ARG A 49 11.71 3.51 -4.00
C ARG A 49 11.36 2.88 -5.34
N VAL A 50 11.58 3.63 -6.40
CA VAL A 50 11.69 3.11 -7.77
C VAL A 50 13.17 2.99 -8.13
N ASP A 51 13.56 1.92 -8.82
CA ASP A 51 14.92 1.79 -9.33
C ASP A 51 15.05 2.62 -10.62
N PRO A 52 15.94 3.62 -10.70
CA PRO A 52 16.13 4.40 -11.92
C PRO A 52 16.54 3.55 -13.14
N ARG A 53 17.14 2.37 -12.92
CA ARG A 53 17.54 1.42 -13.98
C ARG A 53 16.39 0.50 -14.41
N MET A 54 15.37 0.37 -13.57
CA MET A 54 14.16 -0.43 -13.82
C MET A 54 12.93 0.39 -13.43
N PRO A 55 12.57 1.42 -14.21
CA PRO A 55 11.55 2.40 -13.85
C PRO A 55 10.12 1.82 -13.88
N THR A 56 9.96 0.50 -13.89
CA THR A 56 8.66 -0.21 -13.87
C THR A 56 8.36 -0.81 -12.50
N VAL A 57 9.31 -0.77 -11.56
CA VAL A 57 9.25 -1.49 -10.29
C VAL A 57 9.35 -0.55 -9.10
N VAL A 58 8.44 -0.73 -8.16
CA VAL A 58 8.46 -0.14 -6.83
C VAL A 58 8.82 -1.21 -5.81
N PHE A 59 9.75 -0.91 -4.90
CA PHE A 59 10.16 -1.84 -3.86
C PHE A 59 10.33 -1.13 -2.52
N PRO A 60 10.14 -1.84 -1.40
CA PRO A 60 10.38 -1.28 -0.08
C PRO A 60 11.89 -1.08 0.13
N ALA A 61 12.30 0.07 0.68
CA ALA A 61 13.71 0.37 0.92
C ALA A 61 14.35 -0.49 2.02
N ARG A 62 13.52 -1.22 2.78
CA ARG A 62 13.91 -2.24 3.75
C ARG A 62 13.10 -3.49 3.49
N ALA A 63 13.67 -4.66 3.75
CA ALA A 63 12.94 -5.92 3.64
C ALA A 63 11.62 -5.85 4.45
N LEU A 64 10.56 -6.40 3.85
CA LEU A 64 9.34 -6.65 4.59
C LEU A 64 9.55 -7.91 5.40
N VAL A 65 9.16 -7.86 6.66
CA VAL A 65 9.30 -8.96 7.62
C VAL A 65 7.93 -9.51 7.96
N LYS A 66 7.93 -10.67 8.59
CA LYS A 66 6.71 -11.30 9.09
C LYS A 66 5.88 -10.31 9.92
N ASP A 67 4.56 -10.36 9.73
CA ASP A 67 3.55 -9.55 10.40
C ASP A 67 3.55 -8.05 10.01
N ASP A 68 4.41 -7.63 9.08
CA ASP A 68 4.18 -6.38 8.36
C ASP A 68 2.84 -6.45 7.62
N ILE A 69 2.14 -5.33 7.57
CA ILE A 69 0.96 -5.14 6.72
C ILE A 69 1.33 -4.12 5.64
N LEU A 70 1.32 -4.58 4.40
CA LEU A 70 1.49 -3.73 3.24
C LEU A 70 0.12 -3.20 2.80
N SER A 71 -0.07 -1.88 2.89
CA SER A 71 -1.22 -1.20 2.32
C SER A 71 -0.88 -0.75 0.90
N VAL A 72 -1.57 -1.29 -0.10
CA VAL A 72 -1.45 -0.91 -1.51
C VAL A 72 -2.83 -0.47 -1.98
N GLN A 73 -2.97 0.82 -2.30
CA GLN A 73 -4.22 1.41 -2.77
C GLN A 73 -4.02 1.96 -4.18
N PRO A 74 -4.47 1.23 -5.21
CA PRO A 74 -4.61 1.79 -6.54
C PRO A 74 -5.62 2.95 -6.53
N VAL A 75 -5.33 3.99 -7.31
CA VAL A 75 -6.19 5.15 -7.52
C VAL A 75 -6.38 5.30 -9.02
N HIS A 76 -7.56 4.89 -9.50
CA HIS A 76 -7.96 4.87 -10.92
C HIS A 76 -7.00 4.05 -11.80
N LEU A 77 -7.15 2.72 -11.81
CA LEU A 77 -6.50 1.89 -12.83
C LEU A 77 -7.30 1.98 -14.15
N ASN A 78 -6.61 2.05 -15.28
CA ASN A 78 -7.27 1.92 -16.58
C ASN A 78 -7.77 0.49 -16.81
N ASP A 79 -8.72 0.28 -17.72
CA ASP A 79 -9.34 -1.03 -17.98
C ASP A 79 -8.35 -2.10 -18.46
N ASP A 80 -7.25 -1.67 -19.08
CA ASP A 80 -6.17 -2.50 -19.58
C ASP A 80 -5.06 -2.72 -18.53
N GLU A 81 -5.12 -2.06 -17.36
CA GLU A 81 -4.03 -2.04 -16.39
C GLU A 81 -4.23 -2.97 -15.20
N TYR A 82 -3.15 -3.68 -14.88
CA TYR A 82 -3.09 -4.62 -13.79
C TYR A 82 -1.93 -4.26 -12.89
N LEU A 83 -2.22 -3.88 -11.64
CA LEU A 83 -1.22 -3.69 -10.61
C LEU A 83 -0.93 -5.04 -9.95
N VAL A 84 0.34 -5.34 -9.73
CA VAL A 84 0.77 -6.64 -9.23
C VAL A 84 1.70 -6.46 -8.05
N LEU A 85 1.43 -7.18 -6.97
CA LEU A 85 2.37 -7.43 -5.89
C LEU A 85 2.93 -8.84 -6.06
N GLN A 86 4.25 -8.93 -6.20
CA GLN A 86 4.98 -10.19 -6.29
C GLN A 86 6.02 -10.29 -5.18
N GLU A 87 6.40 -11.53 -4.88
CA GLU A 87 7.55 -11.85 -4.04
C GLU A 87 8.47 -12.84 -4.77
N CYS A 88 9.76 -12.82 -4.45
CA CYS A 88 10.67 -13.84 -4.97
C CYS A 88 10.32 -15.21 -4.37
N ALA A 89 10.02 -16.21 -5.20
CA ALA A 89 9.78 -17.58 -4.76
C ALA A 89 11.07 -18.37 -4.53
N THR A 90 12.20 -17.82 -4.98
CA THR A 90 13.53 -18.42 -4.97
C THR A 90 14.56 -17.39 -4.50
N ALA A 91 15.66 -17.84 -3.89
CA ALA A 91 16.67 -16.93 -3.32
C ALA A 91 17.35 -16.04 -4.38
N ASP A 92 17.54 -16.57 -5.59
CA ASP A 92 18.06 -15.85 -6.77
C ASP A 92 16.98 -15.07 -7.53
N CYS A 93 15.73 -15.14 -7.08
CA CYS A 93 14.57 -14.50 -7.66
C CYS A 93 14.35 -14.82 -9.15
N ARG A 94 14.74 -16.01 -9.64
CA ARG A 94 14.43 -16.43 -11.02
C ARG A 94 12.95 -16.77 -11.20
N THR A 95 12.30 -17.16 -10.12
CA THR A 95 10.86 -17.38 -10.04
C THR A 95 10.27 -16.46 -9.00
N ALA A 96 9.15 -15.82 -9.35
CA ALA A 96 8.34 -14.99 -8.47
C ALA A 96 6.96 -15.61 -8.26
N HIS A 97 6.39 -15.36 -7.08
CA HIS A 97 5.05 -15.73 -6.68
C HIS A 97 4.14 -14.49 -6.68
N VAL A 98 2.97 -14.61 -7.30
CA VAL A 98 1.94 -13.57 -7.31
C VAL A 98 1.23 -13.57 -5.96
N VAL A 99 1.40 -12.47 -5.22
CA VAL A 99 0.79 -12.29 -3.90
C VAL A 99 -0.61 -11.68 -4.03
N ARG A 100 -0.74 -10.66 -4.88
CA ARG A 100 -2.02 -9.98 -5.15
C ARG A 100 -1.98 -9.29 -6.52
N VAL A 101 -3.14 -9.25 -7.18
CA VAL A 101 -3.37 -8.49 -8.40
C VAL A 101 -4.55 -7.56 -8.18
N TRP A 102 -4.49 -6.37 -8.77
CA TRP A 102 -5.60 -5.44 -8.87
C TRP A 102 -5.82 -5.05 -10.34
N ASN A 103 -7.08 -4.88 -10.74
CA ASN A 103 -7.50 -4.33 -12.02
C ASN A 103 -8.44 -3.12 -11.77
N ALA A 104 -9.08 -2.60 -12.82
CA ALA A 104 -10.03 -1.50 -12.71
C ALA A 104 -11.20 -1.78 -11.73
N ASP A 105 -11.62 -3.04 -11.59
CA ASP A 105 -12.69 -3.46 -10.65
C ASP A 105 -12.23 -3.59 -9.20
N GLY A 106 -10.92 -3.51 -8.93
CA GLY A 106 -10.33 -3.67 -7.60
C GLY A 106 -9.45 -4.92 -7.48
N ALA A 107 -9.41 -5.53 -6.30
CA ALA A 107 -8.54 -6.68 -6.04
C ALA A 107 -9.10 -7.95 -6.70
N VAL A 108 -8.26 -8.65 -7.45
CA VAL A 108 -8.63 -9.85 -8.19
C VAL A 108 -8.59 -11.10 -7.31
N GLY A 109 -9.57 -11.99 -7.52
CA GLY A 109 -9.68 -13.30 -6.87
C GLY A 109 -10.14 -13.22 -5.42
N PRO A 110 -10.07 -14.33 -4.66
CA PRO A 110 -10.54 -14.36 -3.27
C PRO A 110 -9.79 -13.35 -2.39
N ILE A 111 -10.53 -12.39 -1.85
CA ILE A 111 -10.00 -11.36 -0.96
C ILE A 111 -10.08 -11.88 0.47
N ARG A 112 -8.93 -12.24 1.03
CA ARG A 112 -8.83 -12.57 2.46
C ARG A 112 -8.57 -11.27 3.20
N HIS A 113 -9.53 -10.85 4.03
CA HIS A 113 -9.49 -9.69 4.92
C HIS A 113 -9.75 -8.33 4.27
N SER A 114 -8.95 -7.90 3.29
CA SER A 114 -9.04 -6.55 2.73
C SER A 114 -8.50 -6.49 1.30
N GLU A 115 -9.15 -5.66 0.47
CA GLU A 115 -8.73 -5.46 -0.92
C GLU A 115 -7.37 -4.77 -1.02
N SER A 116 -7.05 -3.88 -0.08
CA SER A 116 -5.86 -3.02 -0.14
C SER A 116 -4.81 -3.32 0.92
N ARG A 117 -5.04 -4.31 1.80
CA ARG A 117 -4.08 -4.70 2.84
C ARG A 117 -3.63 -6.13 2.65
N VAL A 118 -2.31 -6.32 2.60
CA VAL A 118 -1.66 -7.61 2.45
C VAL A 118 -0.80 -7.88 3.67
N TRP A 119 -1.06 -9.01 4.34
CA TRP A 119 -0.26 -9.45 5.48
C TRP A 119 0.96 -10.22 4.98
N ILE A 120 2.14 -9.76 5.38
CA ILE A 120 3.40 -10.38 5.06
C ILE A 120 3.61 -11.59 5.97
N ARG A 121 3.73 -12.77 5.38
CA ARG A 121 3.76 -14.05 6.10
C ARG A 121 5.16 -14.47 6.53
N HIS A 122 6.17 -14.01 5.80
CA HIS A 122 7.57 -14.29 6.06
C HIS A 122 8.43 -13.17 5.48
N GLU A 123 9.69 -13.09 5.91
CA GLU A 123 10.64 -12.16 5.33
C GLU A 123 10.99 -12.58 3.89
N ASN A 124 10.87 -11.65 2.95
CA ASN A 124 11.20 -11.89 1.55
C ASN A 124 11.42 -10.57 0.78
N LYS A 125 11.89 -10.69 -0.46
CA LYS A 125 11.94 -9.58 -1.43
C LYS A 125 10.58 -9.45 -2.11
N TYR A 126 9.92 -8.33 -1.84
CA TYR A 126 8.64 -7.96 -2.44
C TYR A 126 8.82 -6.80 -3.40
N PHE A 127 8.03 -6.79 -4.46
CA PHE A 127 8.04 -5.72 -5.44
C PHE A 127 6.65 -5.53 -6.07
N ILE A 128 6.35 -4.29 -6.40
CA ILE A 128 5.09 -3.84 -6.96
C ILE A 128 5.37 -3.29 -8.35
N TRP A 129 4.57 -3.66 -9.33
CA TRP A 129 4.73 -3.23 -10.71
C TRP A 129 3.39 -3.27 -11.42
N MET A 130 3.32 -2.66 -12.60
CA MET A 130 2.10 -2.58 -13.39
C MET A 130 2.33 -3.11 -14.79
N GLN A 131 1.32 -3.79 -15.33
CA GLN A 131 1.31 -4.29 -16.69
C GLN A 131 -0.01 -4.01 -17.37
N ARG A 132 0.08 -3.60 -18.62
CA ARG A 132 -1.05 -3.52 -19.52
C ARG A 132 -1.27 -4.85 -20.21
N MET A 133 -2.52 -5.27 -20.26
CA MET A 133 -3.00 -6.41 -21.04
C MET A 133 -4.17 -5.96 -21.90
N PRO A 134 -4.46 -6.61 -23.03
CA PRO A 134 -5.53 -6.19 -23.90
C PRO A 134 -6.86 -6.08 -23.17
N VAL A 135 -7.62 -5.04 -23.49
CA VAL A 135 -9.02 -4.95 -23.07
C VAL A 135 -9.77 -6.11 -23.73
N ILE A 136 -10.38 -6.95 -22.90
CA ILE A 136 -11.22 -8.04 -23.37
C ILE A 136 -12.67 -7.58 -23.31
N GLN A 137 -13.42 -7.86 -24.36
CA GLN A 137 -14.87 -7.77 -24.27
C GLN A 137 -15.37 -9.11 -23.74
N GLY A 138 -16.31 -9.09 -22.81
CA GLY A 138 -16.99 -10.30 -22.31
C GLY A 138 -17.74 -10.99 -23.43
N GLY A 139 -17.03 -11.71 -24.30
CA GLY A 139 -17.54 -12.34 -25.51
C GLY A 139 -18.20 -13.69 -25.26
N CYS A 140 -18.37 -14.07 -23.99
CA CYS A 140 -19.02 -15.30 -23.59
C CYS A 140 -19.96 -15.06 -22.40
N MET A 141 -21.01 -15.88 -22.30
CA MET A 141 -21.89 -15.87 -21.12
C MET A 141 -21.09 -16.27 -19.88
N GLY A 142 -20.91 -15.34 -18.95
CA GLY A 142 -20.15 -15.54 -17.72
C GLY A 142 -18.67 -15.13 -17.79
N CYS A 143 -18.17 -14.62 -18.92
CA CYS A 143 -16.84 -14.03 -18.99
C CYS A 143 -16.78 -12.69 -18.23
N ALA A 144 -15.72 -12.47 -17.48
CA ALA A 144 -15.41 -11.14 -16.94
C ALA A 144 -14.96 -10.18 -18.06
N SER A 145 -15.06 -8.87 -17.81
CA SER A 145 -14.49 -7.80 -18.65
C SER A 145 -12.97 -7.63 -18.49
N HIS A 146 -12.37 -8.35 -17.54
CA HIS A 146 -10.94 -8.34 -17.25
C HIS A 146 -10.44 -9.76 -17.00
N PHE A 147 -9.13 -9.98 -17.11
CA PHE A 147 -8.53 -11.24 -16.69
C PHE A 147 -8.63 -11.38 -15.17
N VAL A 148 -9.29 -12.43 -14.69
CA VAL A 148 -9.55 -12.65 -13.26
C VAL A 148 -8.75 -13.81 -12.65
N ALA A 149 -7.98 -14.54 -13.47
CA ALA A 149 -7.18 -15.67 -13.02
C ALA A 149 -5.77 -15.61 -13.63
N PHE A 150 -4.77 -15.95 -12.82
CA PHE A 150 -3.35 -15.83 -13.18
C PHE A 150 -2.55 -17.03 -12.70
N LYS A 151 -1.45 -17.36 -13.39
CA LYS A 151 -0.49 -18.33 -12.86
C LYS A 151 0.11 -17.80 -11.55
N PRO A 152 0.13 -18.60 -10.46
CA PRO A 152 0.68 -18.15 -9.20
C PRO A 152 2.20 -17.96 -9.26
N PHE A 153 2.90 -18.75 -10.08
CA PHE A 153 4.35 -18.67 -10.25
C PHE A 153 4.72 -18.33 -11.69
N SER A 154 5.68 -17.43 -11.86
CA SER A 154 6.17 -16.94 -13.16
C SER A 154 7.55 -16.29 -13.00
N PRO A 155 8.25 -15.95 -14.10
CA PRO A 155 9.40 -15.05 -14.00
C PRO A 155 9.02 -13.72 -13.32
N PRO A 156 9.95 -13.02 -12.67
CA PRO A 156 9.69 -11.70 -12.09
C PRO A 156 9.12 -10.73 -13.12
N MET A 157 8.26 -9.82 -12.66
CA MET A 157 7.65 -8.78 -13.51
C MET A 157 6.89 -9.35 -14.71
N THR A 158 6.35 -10.55 -14.56
CA THR A 158 5.52 -11.20 -15.57
C THR A 158 4.22 -11.60 -14.92
N LEU A 159 3.10 -11.29 -15.57
CA LEU A 159 1.77 -11.67 -15.14
C LEU A 159 1.15 -12.45 -16.29
N VAL A 160 0.87 -13.73 -16.04
CA VAL A 160 0.39 -14.67 -17.05
C VAL A 160 -1.07 -14.97 -16.77
N PRO A 161 -2.03 -14.42 -17.53
CA PRO A 161 -3.43 -14.74 -17.35
C PRO A 161 -3.68 -16.21 -17.71
N VAL A 162 -4.70 -16.80 -17.08
CA VAL A 162 -5.19 -18.17 -17.36
C VAL A 162 -6.71 -18.19 -17.26
N GLY A 163 -7.33 -19.33 -17.56
CA GLY A 163 -8.78 -19.51 -17.42
C GLY A 163 -9.55 -19.21 -18.71
N LEU A 164 -10.85 -18.96 -18.55
CA LEU A 164 -11.81 -18.87 -19.66
C LEU A 164 -11.58 -17.61 -20.51
N GLU A 165 -11.23 -16.50 -19.87
CA GLU A 165 -10.94 -15.22 -20.51
C GLU A 165 -9.78 -15.34 -21.51
N VAL A 166 -8.75 -16.11 -21.14
CA VAL A 166 -7.60 -16.40 -22.02
C VAL A 166 -7.99 -17.32 -23.16
N ALA A 167 -8.81 -18.34 -22.90
CA ALA A 167 -9.30 -19.23 -23.95
C ALA A 167 -10.08 -18.47 -25.02
N ASN A 168 -10.88 -17.49 -24.62
CA ASN A 168 -11.71 -16.68 -25.51
C ASN A 168 -10.98 -15.48 -26.14
N SER A 169 -9.84 -15.07 -25.60
CA SER A 169 -9.10 -13.88 -26.03
C SER A 169 -7.68 -14.17 -26.52
N ARG A 170 -7.36 -15.42 -26.86
CA ARG A 170 -5.99 -15.85 -27.22
C ARG A 170 -5.42 -15.05 -28.40
N THR A 171 -6.17 -14.89 -29.48
CA THR A 171 -5.74 -14.11 -30.65
C THR A 171 -5.42 -12.66 -30.28
N THR A 172 -6.19 -12.07 -29.36
CA THR A 172 -5.95 -10.71 -28.87
C THR A 172 -4.69 -10.62 -28.03
N LEU A 173 -4.46 -11.60 -27.15
CA LEU A 173 -3.23 -11.69 -26.36
C LEU A 173 -1.97 -11.89 -27.22
N ASP A 174 -2.08 -12.69 -28.28
CA ASP A 174 -0.95 -12.96 -29.18
C ASP A 174 -0.62 -11.73 -30.05
N SER A 175 -1.64 -10.99 -30.49
CA SER A 175 -1.45 -9.78 -31.31
C SER A 175 -1.09 -8.53 -30.50
N THR A 176 -1.51 -8.47 -29.23
CA THR A 176 -1.24 -7.37 -28.31
C THR A 176 -0.64 -7.94 -27.02
N PRO A 177 0.67 -8.25 -27.03
CA PRO A 177 1.31 -8.88 -25.88
C PRO A 177 1.33 -7.94 -24.68
N PRO A 178 1.34 -8.48 -23.44
CA PRO A 178 1.38 -7.65 -22.26
C PRO A 178 2.62 -6.75 -22.18
N GLN A 179 2.46 -5.54 -21.66
CA GLN A 179 3.53 -4.53 -21.59
C GLN A 179 3.68 -3.97 -20.19
N ALA A 180 4.91 -3.90 -19.68
CA ALA A 180 5.18 -3.23 -18.41
C ALA A 180 4.93 -1.73 -18.51
N VAL A 181 4.36 -1.15 -17.46
CA VAL A 181 4.06 0.28 -17.40
C VAL A 181 5.11 1.00 -16.54
N PRO A 182 5.84 1.98 -17.10
CA PRO A 182 6.81 2.75 -16.32
C PRO A 182 6.16 3.66 -15.29
N VAL A 183 6.78 3.82 -14.14
CA VAL A 183 6.58 4.92 -13.19
C VAL A 183 7.15 6.20 -13.79
N VAL A 184 6.36 7.26 -13.80
CA VAL A 184 6.74 8.59 -14.34
C VAL A 184 6.99 9.62 -13.25
N SER A 185 6.46 9.41 -12.05
CA SER A 185 6.74 10.28 -10.90
C SER A 185 6.51 9.52 -9.60
N GLU A 186 7.28 9.89 -8.59
CA GLU A 186 7.12 9.42 -7.21
C GLU A 186 7.20 10.59 -6.24
N VAL A 187 6.45 10.50 -5.14
CA VAL A 187 6.45 11.49 -4.07
C VAL A 187 6.14 10.84 -2.73
N HIS A 188 6.70 11.38 -1.65
CA HIS A 188 6.34 10.99 -0.29
C HIS A 188 5.35 12.00 0.31
N GLU A 189 4.15 11.54 0.65
CA GLU A 189 3.13 12.30 1.37
C GLU A 189 3.11 11.83 2.83
N GLY A 190 4.03 12.37 3.63
CA GLY A 190 4.28 11.92 5.01
C GLY A 190 4.73 10.46 5.03
N ALA A 191 3.96 9.59 5.69
CA ALA A 191 4.22 8.15 5.74
C ALA A 191 3.55 7.36 4.59
N THR A 192 3.21 8.03 3.49
CA THR A 192 2.64 7.42 2.28
C THR A 192 3.60 7.62 1.12
N PHE A 193 3.95 6.54 0.44
CA PHE A 193 4.62 6.64 -0.86
C PHE A 193 3.57 6.68 -1.96
N VAL A 194 3.65 7.65 -2.85
CA VAL A 194 2.72 7.80 -3.97
C VAL A 194 3.49 7.74 -5.27
N VAL A 195 3.13 6.79 -6.12
CA VAL A 195 3.70 6.66 -7.47
C VAL A 195 2.62 6.92 -8.50
N ARG A 196 3.02 7.49 -9.64
CA ARG A 196 2.19 7.60 -10.84
C ARG A 196 2.82 6.83 -11.97
N PHE A 197 2.02 6.00 -12.62
CA PHE A 197 2.40 5.23 -13.78
C PHE A 197 2.07 5.97 -15.08
N LYS A 198 2.79 5.64 -16.15
CA LYS A 198 2.50 6.12 -17.50
C LYS A 198 1.11 5.64 -17.90
N GLY A 199 0.16 6.58 -18.06
CA GLY A 199 -1.26 6.25 -18.18
C GLY A 199 -2.14 7.02 -17.20
N GLY A 200 -1.54 7.66 -16.19
CA GLY A 200 -2.23 8.53 -15.24
C GLY A 200 -2.62 7.85 -13.93
N SER A 201 -2.64 6.52 -13.91
CA SER A 201 -2.95 5.74 -12.71
C SER A 201 -1.93 5.95 -11.60
N ALA A 202 -2.42 6.07 -10.37
CA ALA A 202 -1.59 6.28 -9.20
C ALA A 202 -1.73 5.14 -8.20
N VAL A 203 -0.71 4.92 -7.38
CA VAL A 203 -0.74 3.93 -6.31
C VAL A 203 -0.20 4.56 -5.04
N ARG A 204 -0.97 4.42 -3.94
CA ARG A 204 -0.59 4.88 -2.60
C ARG A 204 -0.15 3.66 -1.79
N ILE A 205 1.06 3.70 -1.26
CA ILE A 205 1.72 2.56 -0.64
C ILE A 205 2.18 2.93 0.77
N LYS A 206 1.92 2.03 1.73
CA LYS A 206 2.40 2.14 3.11
C LYS A 206 2.79 0.77 3.63
N ARG A 207 3.85 0.71 4.40
CA ARG A 207 4.14 -0.40 5.32
C ARG A 207 3.60 -0.04 6.69
N MET A 208 2.96 -0.97 7.37
CA MET A 208 2.56 -0.85 8.77
C MET A 208 3.18 -2.01 9.53
N HIS A 209 3.89 -1.71 10.61
CA HIS A 209 4.50 -2.69 11.51
C HIS A 209 4.04 -2.40 12.92
N ALA A 210 3.84 -3.40 13.77
CA ALA A 210 3.49 -3.14 15.17
C ALA A 210 4.60 -2.30 15.84
N ALA A 211 4.21 -1.19 16.47
CA ALA A 211 5.11 -0.40 17.31
C ALA A 211 5.15 -1.08 18.68
N ASN A 212 6.22 -1.84 18.93
CA ASN A 212 6.48 -2.45 20.23
C ASN A 212 6.57 -1.40 21.35
#